data_AF-A0A5Q4ZIE7-F1
#
_entry.id   AF-A0A5Q4ZIE7-F1
#
_cell.length_a   1.000
_cell.length_b   1.000
_cell.length_c   1.000
_cell.angle_alpha   90.00
_cell.angle_beta   90.00
_cell.angle_gamma   90.00
#
_symmetry.space_group_name_H-M   'P 1'
#
loop_
_entity.id
_entity.type
_entity.pdbx_description
1 polymer ?
#
loop_
_entity_poly.entity_id
_entity_poly.type
_entity_poly.pdbx_seq_one_letter_code
_entity_poly.pdbx_strand_id
1 'polypeptide(L)'
;MKKERAETGKVGLQHAVIRADSIRSRISIGRFAASVANVTLALALAACSGNGASDTASQSAPTARDADEVAAAAGAAASSTVPLAMSLKMNTTGITSDSQTDRFIIKYKTGSAERGSSSAVQSRLDKLASTFPARAHHLRRMGIGADVVTTERKLSSTQAKAFMRAIAADPNVQYVEPDITVSGGAVPNDPYFNDQWGLLSNLDLGQPYAGIRVANAWNTGTGAGVTIALVDNGVTSHSDLNANIAPGGSDFTFLPGPGDGTNPGRTIENPNCQVTWHGTHVAGILSAVANNGLGVAGVAPSAKVLSVRALSACNFGTMSSVVEAMVWAAGGSVPGFPINPRPAKVINASLGSSGQCSQTYQDAIDTVNGLGATVVVAAMNDNDDASNT
;
A
#
# COMPACT_ATOMS: atom_id res chain seq x y z
N MET A 1 -13.82 -25.78 15.79
CA MET A 1 -13.02 -26.71 16.61
C MET A 1 -12.00 -25.92 17.42
N LYS A 2 -12.33 -25.63 18.68
CA LYS A 2 -11.41 -25.07 19.68
C LYS A 2 -10.90 -26.26 20.51
N LYS A 3 -9.59 -26.32 20.71
CA LYS A 3 -8.76 -27.32 21.43
C LYS A 3 -8.02 -28.30 20.52
N GLU A 4 -6.80 -27.91 20.13
CA GLU A 4 -5.62 -28.80 19.98
C GLU A 4 -4.38 -28.00 19.52
N ARG A 5 -3.99 -26.98 20.30
CA ARG A 5 -2.70 -26.29 20.11
C ARG A 5 -2.11 -25.91 21.46
N ALA A 6 -1.64 -26.91 22.18
CA ALA A 6 -0.80 -26.74 23.35
C ALA A 6 -0.02 -28.02 23.61
N GLU A 7 0.81 -28.46 22.66
CA GLU A 7 1.92 -29.40 22.91
C GLU A 7 2.68 -29.68 21.60
N THR A 8 3.73 -28.88 21.35
CA THR A 8 4.88 -29.22 20.48
C THR A 8 5.91 -28.09 20.38
N GLY A 9 5.65 -26.92 20.97
CA GLY A 9 6.66 -25.86 21.12
C GLY A 9 7.56 -26.08 22.33
N LYS A 10 8.40 -27.14 22.33
CA LYS A 10 9.46 -27.30 23.34
C LYS A 10 10.53 -28.37 23.07
N VAL A 11 10.91 -28.67 21.83
CA VAL A 11 12.16 -29.39 21.58
C VAL A 11 12.75 -28.93 20.25
N GLY A 12 13.99 -28.41 20.28
CA GLY A 12 14.74 -28.09 19.06
C GLY A 12 15.33 -26.68 18.96
N LEU A 13 15.37 -25.91 20.07
CA LEU A 13 16.14 -24.66 20.13
C LEU A 13 17.42 -24.88 20.92
N GLN A 14 18.35 -25.66 20.36
CA GLN A 14 19.79 -25.66 20.72
C GLN A 14 20.54 -26.63 19.80
N HIS A 15 21.22 -26.06 18.79
CA HIS A 15 22.47 -26.49 18.12
C HIS A 15 22.71 -25.45 17.00
N ALA A 16 23.18 -24.24 17.33
CA ALA A 16 24.60 -23.86 17.33
C ALA A 16 25.27 -24.16 15.95
N VAL A 17 25.33 -23.16 15.05
CA VAL A 17 26.54 -22.32 14.82
C VAL A 17 27.76 -23.18 14.48
N ILE A 18 28.18 -23.17 13.20
CA ILE A 18 29.57 -23.19 12.68
C ILE A 18 29.52 -23.43 11.15
N ARG A 19 29.78 -22.37 10.36
CA ARG A 19 30.74 -22.27 9.24
C ARG A 19 30.36 -21.13 8.28
N ALA A 20 31.04 -20.01 8.46
CA ALA A 20 31.33 -19.09 7.39
C ALA A 20 32.48 -19.67 6.55
N ASP A 21 32.35 -19.67 5.22
CA ASP A 21 33.45 -19.25 4.34
C ASP A 21 33.01 -18.97 2.90
N SER A 22 33.32 -17.74 2.49
CA SER A 22 33.69 -17.23 1.17
C SER A 22 33.13 -17.84 -0.13
N ILE A 23 32.39 -17.02 -0.91
CA ILE A 23 32.70 -16.78 -2.35
C ILE A 23 32.44 -15.29 -2.67
N ARG A 24 33.52 -14.56 -2.97
CA ARG A 24 33.49 -13.25 -3.65
C ARG A 24 33.55 -13.49 -5.16
N SER A 25 32.75 -12.77 -5.94
CA SER A 25 33.12 -12.45 -7.33
C SER A 25 32.69 -11.02 -7.68
N ARG A 26 33.58 -10.32 -8.39
CA ARG A 26 33.55 -8.92 -8.82
C ARG A 26 33.15 -8.85 -10.30
N ILE A 27 32.57 -7.71 -10.74
CA ILE A 27 32.74 -6.99 -12.04
C ILE A 27 31.88 -5.71 -11.89
N SER A 28 32.43 -4.50 -11.67
CA SER A 28 33.15 -3.53 -12.52
C SER A 28 32.25 -2.34 -12.89
N ILE A 29 32.48 -1.19 -12.24
CA ILE A 29 31.87 0.11 -12.55
C ILE A 29 32.93 0.97 -13.24
N GLY A 30 32.65 1.39 -14.47
CA GLY A 30 33.48 2.35 -15.21
C GLY A 30 33.31 3.78 -14.67
N ARG A 31 34.44 4.44 -14.39
CA ARG A 31 34.55 5.86 -14.06
C ARG A 31 34.72 6.70 -15.33
N PHE A 32 34.07 7.85 -15.39
CA PHE A 32 34.58 9.05 -16.07
C PHE A 32 34.79 10.14 -15.00
N ALA A 33 35.90 10.87 -15.13
CA ALA A 33 36.42 11.83 -14.16
C ALA A 33 36.46 13.26 -14.73
N ALA A 34 36.78 14.20 -13.82
CA ALA A 34 37.10 15.63 -13.95
C ALA A 34 35.89 16.58 -13.77
N SER A 35 35.94 17.67 -12.97
CA SER A 35 37.07 18.45 -12.42
C SER A 35 36.62 19.24 -11.17
N VAL A 36 37.26 19.04 -10.01
CA VAL A 36 38.13 19.96 -9.23
C VAL A 36 37.66 21.42 -9.06
N ALA A 37 37.37 21.80 -7.80
CA ALA A 37 37.87 23.04 -7.16
C ALA A 37 37.71 22.94 -5.63
N ASN A 38 38.83 22.81 -4.92
CA ASN A 38 38.95 22.94 -3.47
C ASN A 38 39.10 24.42 -3.09
N VAL A 39 38.38 24.88 -2.07
CA VAL A 39 38.80 26.03 -1.23
C VAL A 39 38.45 25.71 0.22
N THR A 40 39.49 25.42 1.01
CA THR A 40 39.53 25.49 2.47
C THR A 40 39.98 26.88 2.89
N LEU A 41 39.31 27.54 3.84
CA LEU A 41 40.02 28.36 4.83
C LEU A 41 39.21 28.71 6.10
N ALA A 42 39.84 28.31 7.22
CA ALA A 42 39.96 28.91 8.55
C ALA A 42 38.77 29.42 9.38
N LEU A 43 38.78 28.87 10.59
CA LEU A 43 38.23 29.36 11.85
C LEU A 43 38.90 30.68 12.27
N ALA A 44 38.12 31.65 12.76
CA ALA A 44 38.63 32.74 13.60
C ALA A 44 37.62 33.03 14.74
N LEU A 45 38.04 32.71 15.96
CA LEU A 45 37.45 33.17 17.21
C LEU A 45 37.81 34.64 17.41
N ALA A 46 36.84 35.48 17.76
CA ALA A 46 37.08 36.74 18.44
C ALA A 46 36.09 36.88 19.60
N ALA A 47 36.63 36.87 20.82
CA ALA A 47 36.00 37.39 22.02
C ALA A 47 36.74 38.67 22.41
N CYS A 48 36.01 39.75 22.76
CA CYS A 48 36.20 40.53 23.99
C CYS A 48 35.34 41.80 24.05
N SER A 49 34.78 42.02 25.25
CA SER A 49 34.45 43.24 25.98
C SER A 49 33.38 44.23 25.47
N GLY A 50 32.25 44.25 26.20
CA GLY A 50 31.96 45.32 27.19
C GLY A 50 31.29 46.61 26.70
N ASN A 51 30.00 46.79 27.04
CA ASN A 51 29.59 47.78 28.05
C ASN A 51 28.07 47.77 28.24
N GLY A 52 27.64 47.95 29.48
CA GLY A 52 26.24 48.00 29.87
C GLY A 52 25.51 49.21 29.29
N ALA A 53 24.31 48.96 28.82
CA ALA A 53 23.22 49.92 28.83
C ALA A 53 21.95 49.14 29.17
N SER A 54 21.39 49.49 30.32
CA SER A 54 20.06 49.08 30.76
C SER A 54 19.01 49.65 29.82
N ASP A 55 18.62 48.92 28.79
CA ASP A 55 17.42 49.25 28.02
C ASP A 55 16.24 48.47 28.57
N THR A 56 15.55 49.17 29.47
CA THR A 56 14.16 48.94 29.83
C THR A 56 13.36 48.36 28.66
N ALA A 57 12.86 47.14 28.85
CA ALA A 57 11.79 46.61 28.02
C ALA A 57 10.59 47.55 28.18
N SER A 58 10.43 48.44 27.20
CA SER A 58 9.17 49.11 26.94
C SER A 58 8.15 48.01 26.64
N GLN A 59 7.44 47.58 27.68
CA GLN A 59 6.12 46.97 27.51
C GLN A 59 5.26 48.06 26.86
N SER A 60 5.23 48.06 25.52
CA SER A 60 4.22 48.77 24.78
C SER A 60 2.88 48.18 25.21
N ALA A 61 2.11 48.96 25.98
CA ALA A 61 0.75 48.62 26.34
C ALA A 61 -0.01 48.21 25.07
N PRO A 62 -0.81 47.13 25.11
CA PRO A 62 -1.59 46.72 23.95
C PRO A 62 -2.43 47.90 23.48
N THR A 63 -2.35 48.21 22.19
CA THR A 63 -3.16 49.29 21.62
C THR A 63 -4.64 48.93 21.78
N ALA A 64 -5.54 49.92 21.85
CA ALA A 64 -6.98 49.64 21.99
C ALA A 64 -7.51 48.63 20.95
N ARG A 65 -6.92 48.62 19.74
CA ARG A 65 -7.20 47.65 18.68
C ARG A 65 -6.79 46.21 19.03
N ASP A 66 -5.68 46.02 19.73
CA ASP A 66 -5.22 44.69 20.17
C ASP A 66 -6.16 44.09 21.24
N ALA A 67 -6.67 44.94 22.15
CA ALA A 67 -7.60 44.49 23.18
C ALA A 67 -8.97 44.07 22.60
N ASP A 68 -9.47 44.83 21.63
CA ASP A 68 -10.71 44.51 20.91
C ASP A 68 -10.61 43.22 20.10
N GLU A 69 -9.47 42.97 19.44
CA GLU A 69 -9.20 41.73 18.70
C GLU A 69 -9.18 40.49 19.61
N VAL A 70 -8.52 40.58 20.78
CA VAL A 70 -8.44 39.49 21.75
C VAL A 70 -9.81 39.19 22.37
N ALA A 71 -10.58 40.23 22.70
CA ALA A 71 -11.95 40.09 23.20
C ALA A 71 -12.89 39.46 22.15
N ALA A 72 -12.75 39.85 20.88
CA ALA A 72 -13.51 39.27 19.77
C ALA A 72 -13.19 37.79 19.56
N ALA A 73 -11.91 37.39 19.65
CA ALA A 73 -11.51 35.99 19.58
C ALA A 73 -12.08 35.16 20.75
N ALA A 74 -12.20 35.76 21.95
CA ALA A 74 -12.73 35.08 23.14
C ALA A 74 -14.22 34.86 23.06
N GLY A 75 -14.96 35.90 22.65
CA GLY A 75 -16.39 35.77 22.35
C GLY A 75 -16.65 34.74 21.25
N ALA A 76 -15.83 34.75 20.18
CA ALA A 76 -15.98 33.82 19.07
C ALA A 76 -15.71 32.36 19.46
N ALA A 77 -14.74 32.10 20.35
CA ALA A 77 -14.42 30.76 20.84
C ALA A 77 -15.53 30.17 21.74
N ALA A 78 -16.19 31.03 22.53
CA ALA A 78 -17.22 30.64 23.49
C ALA A 78 -18.65 30.60 22.91
N SER A 79 -18.91 31.26 21.77
CA SER A 79 -20.25 31.39 21.21
C SER A 79 -20.87 30.06 20.73
N SER A 80 -22.18 29.87 20.91
CA SER A 80 -22.95 28.79 20.28
C SER A 80 -23.40 29.13 18.86
N THR A 81 -23.23 30.38 18.43
CA THR A 81 -23.60 30.89 17.10
C THR A 81 -22.37 31.47 16.40
N VAL A 82 -22.23 31.19 15.09
CA VAL A 82 -21.08 31.66 14.29
C VAL A 82 -21.57 32.70 13.29
N PRO A 83 -21.09 33.95 13.34
CA PRO A 83 -21.43 34.96 12.34
C PRO A 83 -21.06 34.48 10.93
N LEU A 84 -21.91 34.79 9.94
CA LEU A 84 -21.72 34.37 8.55
C LEU A 84 -20.34 34.77 7.99
N ALA A 85 -19.84 35.95 8.35
CA ALA A 85 -18.51 36.41 7.92
C ALA A 85 -17.35 35.55 8.47
N MET A 86 -17.53 34.92 9.64
CA MET A 86 -16.53 34.00 10.20
C MET A 86 -16.68 32.60 9.61
N SER A 87 -17.91 32.12 9.41
CA SER A 87 -18.13 30.79 8.83
C SER A 87 -17.57 30.69 7.41
N LEU A 88 -17.59 31.78 6.63
CA LEU A 88 -16.97 31.84 5.30
C LEU A 88 -15.44 31.69 5.30
N LYS A 89 -14.77 31.96 6.43
CA LYS A 89 -13.32 31.75 6.58
C LYS A 89 -12.98 30.35 7.08
N MET A 90 -13.97 29.60 7.57
CA MET A 90 -13.76 28.31 8.22
C MET A 90 -14.17 27.16 7.30
N ASN A 91 -13.21 26.33 6.92
CA ASN A 91 -13.50 25.04 6.31
C ASN A 91 -13.34 23.94 7.38
N THR A 92 -14.45 23.45 7.92
CA THR A 92 -14.44 22.40 8.95
C THR A 92 -14.49 20.98 8.38
N THR A 93 -14.33 20.85 7.06
CA THR A 93 -14.27 19.54 6.40
C THR A 93 -13.13 18.72 7.00
N GLY A 94 -13.44 17.50 7.45
CA GLY A 94 -12.48 16.64 8.16
C GLY A 94 -12.56 16.69 9.69
N ILE A 95 -13.40 17.54 10.30
CA ILE A 95 -13.70 17.51 11.75
C ILE A 95 -15.06 16.83 11.99
N THR A 96 -15.04 15.52 12.24
CA THR A 96 -16.19 14.71 12.68
C THR A 96 -16.40 14.77 14.20
N SER A 97 -17.50 14.22 14.74
CA SER A 97 -17.79 14.22 16.18
C SER A 97 -16.66 13.64 17.03
N ASP A 98 -16.00 12.60 16.51
CA ASP A 98 -14.99 11.81 17.23
C ASP A 98 -13.55 12.24 16.88
N SER A 99 -13.41 13.28 16.04
CA SER A 99 -12.10 13.76 15.59
C SER A 99 -11.28 14.32 16.74
N GLN A 100 -9.99 13.96 16.73
CA GLN A 100 -8.96 14.59 17.54
C GLN A 100 -7.86 15.13 16.62
N THR A 101 -7.72 16.45 16.55
CA THR A 101 -6.70 17.12 15.71
C THR A 101 -5.92 18.13 16.53
N ASP A 102 -4.63 18.24 16.23
CA ASP A 102 -3.71 19.22 16.78
C ASP A 102 -3.05 20.07 15.68
N ARG A 103 -3.42 19.91 14.41
CA ARG A 103 -2.82 20.65 13.28
C ARG A 103 -3.85 21.37 12.44
N PHE A 104 -3.51 22.59 12.06
CA PHE A 104 -4.36 23.49 11.28
C PHE A 104 -3.55 24.23 10.23
N ILE A 105 -4.21 24.60 9.14
CA ILE A 105 -3.68 25.44 8.07
C ILE A 105 -4.38 26.79 8.18
N ILE A 106 -3.59 27.87 8.23
CA ILE A 106 -4.09 29.25 8.29
C ILE A 106 -3.52 30.02 7.11
N LYS A 107 -4.36 30.72 6.36
CA LYS A 107 -3.90 31.68 5.36
C LYS A 107 -4.31 33.08 5.75
N TYR A 108 -3.33 33.98 5.83
CA TYR A 108 -3.55 35.41 6.01
C TYR A 108 -3.68 36.13 4.66
N LYS A 109 -4.45 37.22 4.65
CA LYS A 109 -4.70 38.09 3.49
C LYS A 109 -3.40 38.70 2.99
N THR A 110 -3.32 38.94 1.68
CA THR A 110 -2.20 39.65 1.08
C THR A 110 -2.05 41.05 1.69
N GLY A 111 -0.82 41.44 2.03
CA GLY A 111 -0.51 42.73 2.66
C GLY A 111 -0.52 42.72 4.19
N SER A 112 -0.94 41.63 4.84
CA SER A 112 -0.81 41.51 6.30
C SER A 112 0.65 41.18 6.70
N ALA A 113 1.04 41.51 7.93
CA ALA A 113 2.40 41.24 8.43
C ALA A 113 2.68 39.72 8.51
N GLU A 114 1.66 38.94 8.88
CA GLU A 114 1.70 37.49 9.01
C GLU A 114 1.98 36.81 7.67
N ARG A 115 1.51 37.40 6.56
CA ARG A 115 1.75 36.91 5.20
C ARG A 115 3.24 36.81 4.86
N GLY A 116 4.06 37.72 5.38
CA GLY A 116 5.50 37.80 5.13
C GLY A 116 6.37 37.26 6.26
N SER A 117 5.85 37.13 7.48
CA SER A 117 6.66 36.87 8.67
C SER A 117 6.11 35.75 9.53
N SER A 118 6.92 34.71 9.76
CA SER A 118 6.56 33.61 10.67
C SER A 118 6.55 34.04 12.13
N SER A 119 7.38 35.03 12.52
CA SER A 119 7.32 35.59 13.87
C SER A 119 6.05 36.41 14.11
N ALA A 120 5.53 37.08 13.07
CA ALA A 120 4.22 37.73 13.16
C ALA A 120 3.08 36.70 13.33
N VAL A 121 3.14 35.56 12.64
CA VAL A 121 2.19 34.45 12.86
C VAL A 121 2.29 33.94 14.30
N GLN A 122 3.50 33.67 14.81
CA GLN A 122 3.67 33.19 16.19
C GLN A 122 3.13 34.21 17.20
N SER A 123 3.40 35.51 17.02
CA SER A 123 2.88 36.57 17.89
C SER A 123 1.34 36.59 17.93
N ARG A 124 0.66 36.29 16.81
CA ARG A 124 -0.80 36.15 16.79
C ARG A 124 -1.27 34.93 17.58
N LEU A 125 -0.59 33.80 17.44
CA LEU A 125 -0.91 32.58 18.20
C LEU A 125 -0.69 32.79 19.70
N ASP A 126 0.36 33.51 20.10
CA ASP A 126 0.64 33.84 21.50
C ASP A 126 -0.44 34.75 22.10
N LYS A 127 -0.93 35.74 21.33
CA LYS A 127 -2.08 36.56 21.72
C LYS A 127 -3.37 35.73 21.86
N LEU A 128 -3.53 34.68 21.06
CA LEU A 128 -4.68 33.79 21.17
C LEU A 128 -4.62 32.89 22.42
N ALA A 129 -3.43 32.61 22.95
CA ALA A 129 -3.26 31.76 24.13
C ALA A 129 -3.89 32.35 25.40
N SER A 130 -4.14 33.67 25.46
CA SER A 130 -4.92 34.27 26.56
C SER A 130 -6.41 33.94 26.50
N THR A 131 -6.86 33.39 25.38
CA THR A 131 -8.27 33.28 25.00
C THR A 131 -8.68 31.83 24.73
N PHE A 132 -7.77 31.04 24.17
CA PHE A 132 -7.96 29.62 23.96
C PHE A 132 -7.01 28.83 24.88
N PRO A 133 -7.51 27.88 25.68
CA PRO A 133 -6.73 27.21 26.73
C PRO A 133 -5.70 26.21 26.22
N ALA A 134 -5.42 26.16 24.92
CA ALA A 134 -4.32 25.38 24.36
C ALA A 134 -3.40 26.32 23.58
N ARG A 135 -2.11 26.32 23.94
CA ARG A 135 -1.10 27.06 23.20
C ARG A 135 -0.95 26.50 21.79
N ALA A 136 -0.67 27.39 20.85
CA ALA A 136 -0.44 27.04 19.45
C ALA A 136 0.93 27.56 19.00
N HIS A 137 1.57 26.79 18.13
CA HIS A 137 2.90 27.04 17.60
C HIS A 137 2.89 27.01 16.09
N HIS A 138 3.60 27.96 15.48
CA HIS A 138 3.89 27.93 14.05
C HIS A 138 4.87 26.79 13.75
N LEU A 139 4.51 25.92 12.81
CA LEU A 139 5.40 24.83 12.36
C LEU A 139 6.20 25.23 11.14
N ARG A 140 5.52 25.70 10.09
CA ARG A 140 6.16 26.07 8.82
C ARG A 140 5.23 26.88 7.92
N ARG A 141 5.85 27.61 7.00
CA ARG A 141 5.15 28.19 5.85
C ARG A 141 5.04 27.20 4.70
N MET A 142 3.94 27.23 3.97
CA MET A 142 3.67 26.45 2.77
C MET A 142 4.00 27.27 1.51
N GLY A 143 4.29 26.60 0.39
CA GLY A 143 4.56 27.27 -0.90
C GLY A 143 3.38 28.10 -1.45
N ILE A 144 2.16 27.83 -0.98
CA ILE A 144 0.95 28.61 -1.29
C ILE A 144 0.78 29.85 -0.38
N GLY A 145 1.77 30.09 0.49
CA GLY A 145 1.83 31.13 1.51
C GLY A 145 0.82 30.97 2.66
N ALA A 146 0.23 29.80 2.84
CA ALA A 146 -0.44 29.46 4.09
C ALA A 146 0.59 29.00 5.14
N ASP A 147 0.18 28.94 6.39
CA ASP A 147 1.00 28.54 7.53
C ASP A 147 0.38 27.33 8.20
N VAL A 148 1.22 26.31 8.46
CA VAL A 148 0.85 25.15 9.27
C VAL A 148 1.14 25.49 10.72
N VAL A 149 0.14 25.31 11.58
CA VAL A 149 0.25 25.52 13.02
C VAL A 149 -0.16 24.25 13.76
N THR A 150 0.37 24.08 14.97
CA THR A 150 -0.01 22.97 15.84
C THR A 150 -0.36 23.43 17.24
N THR A 151 -1.30 22.77 17.90
CA THR A 151 -1.62 22.99 19.31
C THR A 151 -0.83 22.05 20.20
N GLU A 152 -0.53 22.47 21.43
CA GLU A 152 0.27 21.68 22.40
C GLU A 152 -0.36 20.33 22.80
N ARG A 153 -1.63 20.13 22.45
CA ARG A 153 -2.38 18.88 22.63
C ARG A 153 -3.41 18.74 21.52
N LYS A 154 -3.88 17.51 21.32
CA LYS A 154 -5.04 17.23 20.46
C LYS A 154 -6.30 17.89 21.03
N LEU A 155 -7.05 18.52 20.14
CA LEU A 155 -8.33 19.14 20.41
C LEU A 155 -9.45 18.19 19.97
N SER A 156 -10.47 18.03 20.81
CA SER A 156 -11.72 17.38 20.39
C SER A 156 -12.41 18.18 19.28
N SER A 157 -13.39 17.57 18.60
CA SER A 157 -14.16 18.24 17.54
C SER A 157 -14.74 19.60 17.96
N THR A 158 -15.30 19.69 19.18
CA THR A 158 -15.79 20.94 19.77
C THR A 158 -14.66 21.95 20.01
N GLN A 159 -13.53 21.50 20.55
CA GLN A 159 -12.38 22.35 20.85
C GLN A 159 -11.70 22.85 19.56
N ALA A 160 -11.56 22.00 18.54
CA ALA A 160 -10.99 22.34 17.25
C ALA A 160 -11.84 23.40 16.54
N LYS A 161 -13.18 23.24 16.54
CA LYS A 161 -14.09 24.26 16.01
C LYS A 161 -14.02 25.57 16.81
N ALA A 162 -13.85 25.52 18.13
CA ALA A 162 -13.64 26.71 18.95
C ALA A 162 -12.31 27.42 18.62
N PHE A 163 -11.22 26.67 18.45
CA PHE A 163 -9.93 27.21 18.02
C PHE A 163 -10.03 27.88 16.64
N MET A 164 -10.65 27.21 15.67
CA MET A 164 -10.85 27.78 14.33
C MET A 164 -11.71 29.04 14.35
N ARG A 165 -12.73 29.13 15.21
CA ARG A 165 -13.51 30.36 15.39
C ARG A 165 -12.68 31.50 15.94
N ALA A 166 -11.82 31.20 16.92
CA ALA A 166 -10.92 32.18 17.51
C ALA A 166 -9.91 32.72 16.47
N ILE A 167 -9.38 31.84 15.59
CA ILE A 167 -8.54 32.24 14.46
C ILE A 167 -9.33 33.05 13.42
N ALA A 168 -10.53 32.61 13.05
CA ALA A 168 -11.36 33.27 12.03
C ALA A 168 -11.86 34.66 12.46
N ALA A 169 -11.85 34.95 13.76
CA ALA A 169 -12.17 36.27 14.29
C ALA A 169 -11.15 37.36 13.90
N ASP A 170 -9.90 36.97 13.61
CA ASP A 170 -8.88 37.89 13.12
C ASP A 170 -9.27 38.45 11.73
N PRO A 171 -9.35 39.79 11.56
CA PRO A 171 -9.69 40.41 10.28
C PRO A 171 -8.67 40.13 9.17
N ASN A 172 -7.43 39.80 9.51
CA ASN A 172 -6.35 39.47 8.57
C ASN A 172 -6.38 38.02 8.09
N VAL A 173 -7.13 37.13 8.75
CA VAL A 173 -7.29 35.75 8.31
C VAL A 173 -8.18 35.70 7.06
N GLN A 174 -7.65 35.06 6.01
CA GLN A 174 -8.37 34.71 4.79
C GLN A 174 -9.13 33.39 4.98
N TYR A 175 -8.47 32.35 5.48
CA TYR A 175 -9.12 31.10 5.86
C TYR A 175 -8.36 30.31 6.93
N VAL A 176 -9.07 29.40 7.59
CA VAL A 176 -8.54 28.39 8.50
C VAL A 176 -9.23 27.05 8.28
N GLU A 177 -8.45 25.96 8.28
CA GLU A 177 -8.92 24.59 8.09
C GLU A 177 -8.05 23.58 8.86
N PRO A 178 -8.55 22.36 9.18
CA PRO A 178 -7.72 21.32 9.77
C PRO A 178 -6.67 20.82 8.75
N ASP A 179 -5.46 20.53 9.23
CA ASP A 179 -4.43 19.85 8.43
C ASP A 179 -4.68 18.34 8.49
N ILE A 180 -5.61 17.87 7.66
CA ILE A 180 -6.05 16.47 7.68
C ILE A 180 -4.94 15.53 7.20
N THR A 181 -4.86 14.36 7.84
CA THR A 181 -4.02 13.29 7.31
C THR A 181 -4.65 12.75 6.02
N VAL A 182 -3.90 12.79 4.93
CA VAL A 182 -4.28 12.12 3.68
C VAL A 182 -3.58 10.77 3.66
N SER A 183 -4.33 9.67 3.79
CA SER A 183 -3.80 8.31 3.64
C SER A 183 -3.89 7.87 2.18
N GLY A 184 -2.77 7.40 1.63
CA GLY A 184 -2.71 6.79 0.29
C GLY A 184 -2.84 5.27 0.38
N GLY A 185 -4.06 4.75 0.31
CA GLY A 185 -4.33 3.31 0.20
C GLY A 185 -5.80 3.00 0.47
N ALA A 186 -6.57 2.79 -0.59
CA ALA A 186 -7.94 2.30 -0.45
C ALA A 186 -7.89 0.83 0.00
N VAL A 187 -8.30 0.57 1.23
CA VAL A 187 -8.68 -0.78 1.65
C VAL A 187 -9.87 -1.18 0.77
N PRO A 188 -9.82 -2.30 0.04
CA PRO A 188 -10.92 -2.72 -0.80
C PRO A 188 -12.22 -2.89 0.00
N ASN A 189 -13.36 -2.63 -0.64
CA ASN A 189 -14.68 -2.79 -0.01
C ASN A 189 -15.18 -4.25 0.04
N ASP A 190 -14.32 -5.21 -0.27
CA ASP A 190 -14.64 -6.63 -0.39
C ASP A 190 -14.83 -7.26 1.01
N PRO A 191 -15.97 -7.91 1.32
CA PRO A 191 -16.34 -8.32 2.67
C PRO A 191 -15.34 -9.22 3.40
N TYR A 192 -14.61 -10.08 2.68
CA TYR A 192 -13.64 -11.00 3.25
C TYR A 192 -12.19 -10.53 3.09
N PHE A 193 -11.94 -9.31 2.63
CA PHE A 193 -10.58 -8.79 2.45
C PHE A 193 -9.76 -8.84 3.75
N ASN A 194 -10.39 -8.53 4.89
CA ASN A 194 -9.73 -8.54 6.19
C ASN A 194 -9.36 -9.96 6.69
N ASP A 195 -9.96 -11.00 6.10
CA ASP A 195 -9.62 -12.40 6.39
C ASP A 195 -8.40 -12.88 5.58
N GLN A 196 -7.98 -12.13 4.55
CA GLN A 196 -6.86 -12.47 3.67
C GLN A 196 -5.51 -12.05 4.28
N TRP A 197 -5.15 -12.68 5.41
CA TRP A 197 -3.92 -12.39 6.17
C TRP A 197 -2.65 -12.39 5.31
N GLY A 198 -2.57 -13.21 4.25
CA GLY A 198 -1.41 -13.28 3.37
C GLY A 198 -1.20 -12.01 2.51
N LEU A 199 -2.29 -11.28 2.22
CA LEU A 199 -2.26 -10.01 1.49
C LEU A 199 -1.91 -8.83 2.40
N LEU A 200 -2.39 -8.92 3.63
CA LEU A 200 -2.25 -7.89 4.64
C LEU A 200 -0.89 -7.97 5.32
N SER A 201 -0.38 -6.82 5.74
CA SER A 201 0.55 -6.77 6.87
C SER A 201 -0.28 -6.40 8.08
N ASN A 202 -0.73 -7.38 8.84
CA ASN A 202 -1.73 -7.20 9.89
C ASN A 202 -1.14 -6.88 11.27
N LEU A 203 -0.06 -6.09 11.40
CA LEU A 203 0.51 -5.77 12.72
C LEU A 203 0.99 -4.32 12.92
N ASP A 204 0.75 -3.84 14.15
CA ASP A 204 1.25 -2.61 14.77
C ASP A 204 2.79 -2.48 14.72
N LEU A 205 3.30 -1.28 15.00
CA LEU A 205 4.73 -0.97 15.14
C LEU A 205 5.42 -1.96 16.11
N GLY A 206 6.06 -3.01 15.59
CA GLY A 206 6.88 -3.95 16.39
C GLY A 206 6.91 -5.42 15.96
N GLN A 207 6.07 -5.90 15.03
CA GLN A 207 6.08 -7.30 14.58
C GLN A 207 6.40 -7.40 13.08
N PRO A 208 7.62 -7.84 12.67
CA PRO A 208 8.10 -7.55 11.32
C PRO A 208 7.67 -8.50 10.17
N TYR A 209 6.95 -9.62 10.39
CA TYR A 209 7.09 -10.78 9.47
C TYR A 209 5.82 -11.50 8.95
N ALA A 210 4.66 -10.85 8.72
CA ALA A 210 3.54 -11.56 8.06
C ALA A 210 2.97 -10.83 6.84
N GLY A 211 2.81 -11.57 5.74
CA GLY A 211 2.13 -11.18 4.49
C GLY A 211 2.95 -10.34 3.51
N ILE A 212 2.39 -10.12 2.31
CA ILE A 212 3.09 -9.50 1.16
C ILE A 212 2.89 -7.99 1.01
N ARG A 213 2.12 -7.35 1.91
CA ARG A 213 1.84 -5.90 1.89
C ARG A 213 1.21 -5.42 0.57
N VAL A 214 0.25 -6.16 0.03
CA VAL A 214 -0.29 -5.91 -1.33
C VAL A 214 -0.95 -4.54 -1.47
N ALA A 215 -1.59 -4.03 -0.41
CA ALA A 215 -2.28 -2.74 -0.45
C ALA A 215 -1.35 -1.59 -0.85
N ASN A 216 -0.08 -1.63 -0.43
CA ASN A 216 0.92 -0.65 -0.83
C ASN A 216 1.32 -0.81 -2.30
N ALA A 217 1.36 -2.05 -2.81
CA ALA A 217 1.72 -2.33 -4.20
C ALA A 217 0.66 -1.80 -5.17
N TRP A 218 -0.62 -1.81 -4.79
CA TRP A 218 -1.70 -1.28 -5.64
C TRP A 218 -1.61 0.23 -5.91
N ASN A 219 -0.90 0.99 -5.07
CA ASN A 219 -0.58 2.39 -5.36
C ASN A 219 0.37 2.53 -6.57
N THR A 220 1.11 1.46 -6.92
CA THR A 220 2.03 1.42 -8.07
C THR A 220 1.42 0.68 -9.26
N GLY A 221 0.71 -0.43 -9.02
CA GLY A 221 0.05 -1.17 -10.08
C GLY A 221 -0.85 -2.29 -9.58
N THR A 222 -1.92 -2.55 -10.32
CA THR A 222 -2.94 -3.58 -10.01
C THR A 222 -2.88 -4.77 -10.97
N GLY A 223 -1.89 -4.81 -11.87
CA GLY A 223 -1.75 -5.81 -12.92
C GLY A 223 -2.57 -5.53 -14.19
N ALA A 224 -3.11 -4.32 -14.35
CA ALA A 224 -3.84 -3.94 -15.56
C ALA A 224 -3.00 -4.17 -16.83
N GLY A 225 -3.59 -4.82 -17.85
CA GLY A 225 -2.92 -5.18 -19.10
C GLY A 225 -2.04 -6.43 -19.03
N VAL A 226 -1.89 -7.05 -17.85
CA VAL A 226 -1.15 -8.30 -17.68
C VAL A 226 -2.09 -9.49 -17.81
N THR A 227 -1.64 -10.51 -18.55
CA THR A 227 -2.27 -11.84 -18.58
C THR A 227 -1.41 -12.83 -17.80
N ILE A 228 -2.01 -13.51 -16.83
CA ILE A 228 -1.43 -14.59 -16.04
C ILE A 228 -2.06 -15.90 -16.54
N ALA A 229 -1.26 -16.84 -17.01
CA ALA A 229 -1.77 -18.18 -17.30
C ALA A 229 -1.83 -19.00 -16.02
N LEU A 230 -2.98 -19.61 -15.76
CA LEU A 230 -3.18 -20.54 -14.66
C LEU A 230 -3.23 -21.96 -15.21
N VAL A 231 -2.14 -22.71 -15.01
CA VAL A 231 -2.04 -24.13 -15.37
C VAL A 231 -2.51 -24.95 -14.18
N ASP A 232 -3.77 -25.41 -14.21
CA ASP A 232 -4.42 -26.07 -13.06
C ASP A 232 -5.59 -26.96 -13.52
N ASN A 233 -6.57 -27.25 -12.65
CA ASN A 233 -7.77 -28.03 -12.99
C ASN A 233 -8.92 -27.21 -13.61
N GLY A 234 -8.69 -25.92 -13.88
CA GLY A 234 -9.63 -25.00 -14.51
C GLY A 234 -10.36 -24.08 -13.53
N VAL A 235 -11.07 -23.10 -14.10
CA VAL A 235 -11.81 -22.07 -13.33
C VAL A 235 -13.30 -22.19 -13.62
N THR A 236 -14.11 -22.17 -12.55
CA THR A 236 -15.57 -22.12 -12.66
C THR A 236 -16.07 -20.69 -12.81
N SER A 237 -17.26 -20.52 -13.41
CA SER A 237 -17.92 -19.21 -13.40
C SER A 237 -18.20 -18.78 -11.96
N HIS A 238 -17.67 -17.62 -11.57
CA HIS A 238 -17.74 -17.11 -10.22
C HIS A 238 -17.94 -15.59 -10.24
N SER A 239 -18.88 -15.09 -9.43
CA SER A 239 -19.23 -13.66 -9.39
C SER A 239 -18.02 -12.75 -9.13
N ASP A 240 -17.06 -13.25 -8.34
CA ASP A 240 -15.85 -12.53 -7.94
C ASP A 240 -14.66 -12.68 -8.91
N LEU A 241 -14.80 -13.48 -9.98
CA LEU A 241 -13.73 -13.77 -10.93
C LEU A 241 -14.09 -13.47 -12.38
N ASN A 242 -15.37 -13.57 -12.76
CA ASN A 242 -15.81 -13.54 -14.15
C ASN A 242 -15.29 -12.33 -14.95
N ALA A 243 -15.17 -11.16 -14.31
CA ALA A 243 -14.64 -9.97 -14.98
C ALA A 243 -13.14 -10.09 -15.31
N ASN A 244 -12.39 -10.92 -14.57
CA ASN A 244 -10.94 -11.09 -14.71
C ASN A 244 -10.53 -12.40 -15.38
N ILE A 245 -11.44 -13.32 -15.71
CA ILE A 245 -11.11 -14.47 -16.54
C ILE A 245 -10.99 -14.03 -18.00
N ALA A 246 -9.82 -14.25 -18.60
CA ALA A 246 -9.58 -13.99 -20.01
C ALA A 246 -10.30 -15.04 -20.87
N PRO A 247 -10.94 -14.64 -21.98
CA PRO A 247 -11.43 -15.62 -22.93
C PRO A 247 -10.27 -16.26 -23.70
N GLY A 248 -10.54 -17.40 -24.33
CA GLY A 248 -9.56 -18.12 -25.16
C GLY A 248 -8.56 -18.94 -24.36
N GLY A 249 -8.95 -19.43 -23.18
CA GLY A 249 -8.23 -20.48 -22.46
C GLY A 249 -8.29 -21.81 -23.20
N SER A 250 -7.66 -22.85 -22.65
CA SER A 250 -7.59 -24.16 -23.28
C SER A 250 -7.49 -25.31 -22.27
N ASP A 251 -7.95 -26.48 -22.67
CA ASP A 251 -8.02 -27.74 -21.95
C ASP A 251 -7.10 -28.77 -22.61
N PHE A 252 -6.09 -29.18 -21.86
CA PHE A 252 -5.07 -30.17 -22.20
C PHE A 252 -5.35 -31.52 -21.53
N THR A 253 -6.53 -31.71 -20.90
CA THR A 253 -6.89 -33.02 -20.36
C THR A 253 -7.30 -34.01 -21.47
N PHE A 254 -7.37 -35.28 -21.09
CA PHE A 254 -7.36 -36.49 -21.94
C PHE A 254 -8.52 -36.67 -22.94
N LEU A 255 -9.28 -35.63 -23.33
CA LEU A 255 -10.58 -35.74 -24.01
C LEU A 255 -10.78 -34.63 -25.08
N PRO A 256 -11.66 -34.80 -26.10
CA PRO A 256 -11.34 -34.34 -27.44
C PRO A 256 -11.50 -32.83 -27.63
N GLY A 257 -10.39 -32.21 -28.01
CA GLY A 257 -10.31 -30.83 -28.45
C GLY A 257 -9.88 -29.87 -27.35
N PRO A 258 -9.30 -28.73 -27.72
CA PRO A 258 -8.61 -27.82 -26.82
C PRO A 258 -9.53 -27.11 -25.82
N GLY A 259 -10.85 -27.38 -25.77
CA GLY A 259 -11.79 -26.75 -24.84
C GLY A 259 -11.65 -25.22 -24.73
N ASP A 260 -12.08 -24.67 -23.60
CA ASP A 260 -11.82 -23.27 -23.21
C ASP A 260 -11.04 -23.16 -21.89
N GLY A 261 -10.58 -24.31 -21.35
CA GLY A 261 -9.90 -24.40 -20.06
C GLY A 261 -10.79 -24.13 -18.84
N THR A 262 -12.10 -23.97 -19.03
CA THR A 262 -13.08 -23.80 -17.95
C THR A 262 -13.70 -25.15 -17.54
N ASN A 263 -14.62 -25.13 -16.58
CA ASN A 263 -15.37 -26.31 -16.10
C ASN A 263 -14.53 -27.35 -15.31
N PRO A 264 -13.97 -26.96 -14.15
CA PRO A 264 -13.18 -27.86 -13.29
C PRO A 264 -13.99 -29.05 -12.74
N GLY A 265 -15.33 -29.04 -12.84
CA GLY A 265 -16.19 -30.14 -12.40
C GLY A 265 -16.41 -31.28 -13.40
N ARG A 266 -15.75 -31.26 -14.56
CA ARG A 266 -15.91 -32.30 -15.59
C ARG A 266 -15.13 -33.56 -15.21
N THR A 267 -15.84 -34.62 -14.81
CA THR A 267 -15.31 -35.88 -14.26
C THR A 267 -15.18 -37.01 -15.29
N ILE A 268 -14.99 -36.70 -16.57
CA ILE A 268 -15.01 -37.74 -17.61
C ILE A 268 -13.81 -38.69 -17.47
N GLU A 269 -12.69 -38.21 -16.93
CA GLU A 269 -11.49 -39.01 -16.68
C GLU A 269 -11.69 -40.01 -15.53
N ASN A 270 -12.53 -39.66 -14.54
CA ASN A 270 -12.91 -40.55 -13.45
C ASN A 270 -14.26 -40.10 -12.84
N PRO A 271 -15.38 -40.77 -13.16
CA PRO A 271 -16.71 -40.37 -12.71
C PRO A 271 -16.91 -40.53 -11.20
N ASN A 272 -16.04 -41.30 -10.52
CA ASN A 272 -16.16 -41.64 -9.10
C ASN A 272 -15.25 -40.79 -8.20
N CYS A 273 -14.49 -39.84 -8.75
CA CYS A 273 -13.57 -39.04 -7.94
C CYS A 273 -14.26 -37.87 -7.25
N GLN A 274 -13.66 -37.41 -6.15
CA GLN A 274 -14.07 -36.16 -5.51
C GLN A 274 -13.59 -34.98 -6.36
N VAL A 275 -14.55 -34.17 -6.84
CA VAL A 275 -14.27 -32.94 -7.57
C VAL A 275 -13.58 -31.92 -6.66
N THR A 276 -12.52 -31.31 -7.18
CA THR A 276 -11.82 -30.18 -6.55
C THR A 276 -12.06 -28.88 -7.32
N TRP A 277 -11.94 -27.74 -6.62
CA TRP A 277 -12.05 -26.39 -7.18
C TRP A 277 -10.73 -25.62 -7.03
N HIS A 278 -9.61 -26.36 -7.04
CA HIS A 278 -8.27 -25.85 -6.76
C HIS A 278 -7.90 -24.65 -7.64
N GLY A 279 -8.00 -24.77 -8.97
CA GLY A 279 -7.75 -23.68 -9.91
C GLY A 279 -8.65 -22.47 -9.71
N THR A 280 -9.92 -22.66 -9.32
CA THR A 280 -10.79 -21.53 -8.97
C THR A 280 -10.29 -20.79 -7.73
N HIS A 281 -9.86 -21.53 -6.71
CA HIS A 281 -9.28 -20.95 -5.50
C HIS A 281 -7.98 -20.20 -5.79
N VAL A 282 -7.09 -20.79 -6.58
CA VAL A 282 -5.83 -20.15 -7.02
C VAL A 282 -6.12 -18.89 -7.86
N ALA A 283 -7.08 -18.94 -8.78
CA ALA A 283 -7.50 -17.76 -9.56
C ALA A 283 -8.01 -16.63 -8.65
N GLY A 284 -8.70 -16.96 -7.56
CA GLY A 284 -9.11 -15.99 -6.53
C GLY A 284 -7.93 -15.27 -5.90
N ILE A 285 -6.90 -16.01 -5.50
CA ILE A 285 -5.67 -15.44 -4.96
C ILE A 285 -4.97 -14.55 -6.00
N LEU A 286 -4.90 -14.99 -7.25
CA LEU A 286 -4.24 -14.24 -8.32
C LEU A 286 -4.95 -12.92 -8.63
N SER A 287 -6.27 -12.96 -8.90
CA SER A 287 -6.98 -11.82 -9.51
C SER A 287 -8.47 -11.75 -9.21
N ALA A 288 -8.93 -12.13 -8.01
CA ALA A 288 -10.30 -11.76 -7.59
C ALA A 288 -10.51 -10.24 -7.73
N VAL A 289 -11.71 -9.85 -8.15
CA VAL A 289 -12.03 -8.47 -8.52
C VAL A 289 -12.14 -7.62 -7.25
N ALA A 290 -11.18 -6.73 -7.03
CA ALA A 290 -11.24 -5.83 -5.88
C ALA A 290 -12.28 -4.71 -6.08
N ASN A 291 -12.83 -4.23 -4.96
CA ASN A 291 -13.78 -3.12 -4.88
C ASN A 291 -15.15 -3.38 -5.53
N ASN A 292 -15.58 -4.64 -5.64
CA ASN A 292 -16.90 -4.99 -6.20
C ASN A 292 -17.97 -5.25 -5.12
N GLY A 293 -17.60 -5.19 -3.84
CA GLY A 293 -18.49 -5.44 -2.70
C GLY A 293 -18.83 -6.92 -2.49
N LEU A 294 -18.06 -7.83 -3.09
CA LEU A 294 -18.23 -9.28 -3.02
C LEU A 294 -16.93 -9.92 -2.53
N GLY A 295 -17.05 -11.12 -1.96
CA GLY A 295 -15.91 -12.03 -1.82
C GLY A 295 -14.63 -11.41 -1.26
N VAL A 296 -13.55 -11.59 -2.01
CA VAL A 296 -12.14 -11.35 -1.67
C VAL A 296 -11.47 -10.45 -2.73
N ALA A 297 -10.28 -9.94 -2.44
CA ALA A 297 -9.45 -9.25 -3.43
C ALA A 297 -8.28 -10.13 -3.89
N GLY A 298 -7.95 -10.13 -5.18
CA GLY A 298 -6.76 -10.82 -5.71
C GLY A 298 -5.50 -9.99 -5.54
N VAL A 299 -4.32 -10.63 -5.61
CA VAL A 299 -3.02 -9.93 -5.56
C VAL A 299 -2.91 -8.88 -6.69
N ALA A 300 -3.34 -9.25 -7.89
CA ALA A 300 -3.38 -8.39 -9.07
C ALA A 300 -4.83 -8.24 -9.56
N PRO A 301 -5.65 -7.40 -8.90
CA PRO A 301 -7.11 -7.38 -9.11
C PRO A 301 -7.53 -6.81 -10.47
N SER A 302 -6.61 -6.30 -11.28
CA SER A 302 -6.86 -5.86 -12.66
C SER A 302 -6.14 -6.70 -13.72
N ALA A 303 -5.40 -7.74 -13.31
CA ALA A 303 -4.85 -8.71 -14.25
C ALA A 303 -5.95 -9.61 -14.82
N LYS A 304 -5.68 -10.19 -15.99
CA LYS A 304 -6.53 -11.23 -16.57
C LYS A 304 -5.91 -12.61 -16.34
N VAL A 305 -6.73 -13.57 -15.92
CA VAL A 305 -6.33 -14.97 -15.78
C VAL A 305 -6.76 -15.75 -17.01
N LEU A 306 -5.80 -16.28 -17.76
CA LEU A 306 -6.04 -17.24 -18.82
C LEU A 306 -6.10 -18.64 -18.20
N SER A 307 -7.28 -19.25 -18.19
CA SER A 307 -7.46 -20.60 -17.65
C SER A 307 -6.86 -21.63 -18.62
N VAL A 308 -5.86 -22.37 -18.16
CA VAL A 308 -5.22 -23.44 -18.93
C VAL A 308 -5.35 -24.73 -18.13
N ARG A 309 -6.36 -25.53 -18.47
CA ARG A 309 -6.65 -26.74 -17.72
C ARG A 309 -5.69 -27.85 -18.13
N ALA A 310 -4.85 -28.31 -17.20
CA ALA A 310 -3.93 -29.43 -17.39
C ALA A 310 -4.19 -30.57 -16.39
N LEU A 311 -5.05 -30.34 -15.39
CA LEU A 311 -5.47 -31.34 -14.41
C LEU A 311 -6.97 -31.67 -14.59
N SER A 312 -7.32 -32.92 -14.33
CA SER A 312 -8.71 -33.40 -14.30
C SER A 312 -9.48 -32.81 -13.12
N ALA A 313 -10.80 -33.04 -13.07
CA ALA A 313 -11.62 -32.63 -11.93
C ALA A 313 -11.16 -33.24 -10.59
N CYS A 314 -10.36 -34.30 -10.65
CA CYS A 314 -9.84 -35.02 -9.51
C CYS A 314 -8.43 -34.57 -9.10
N ASN A 315 -7.94 -33.45 -9.65
CA ASN A 315 -6.61 -32.88 -9.42
C ASN A 315 -5.41 -33.73 -9.89
N PHE A 316 -5.57 -34.53 -10.95
CA PHE A 316 -4.44 -35.26 -11.54
C PHE A 316 -4.32 -34.96 -13.04
N GLY A 317 -3.11 -35.00 -13.56
CA GLY A 317 -2.80 -34.84 -14.98
C GLY A 317 -1.51 -35.57 -15.32
N THR A 318 -1.21 -35.67 -16.61
CA THR A 318 0.09 -36.19 -17.06
C THR A 318 1.09 -35.06 -17.25
N MET A 319 2.36 -35.40 -17.08
CA MET A 319 3.48 -34.51 -17.42
C MET A 319 3.33 -33.92 -18.83
N SER A 320 2.94 -34.74 -19.83
CA SER A 320 2.75 -34.28 -21.21
C SER A 320 1.74 -33.14 -21.32
N SER A 321 0.58 -33.27 -20.68
CA SER A 321 -0.46 -32.23 -20.68
C SER A 321 0.02 -30.97 -19.99
N VAL A 322 0.75 -31.09 -18.88
CA VAL A 322 1.28 -29.94 -18.14
C VAL A 322 2.33 -29.19 -18.95
N VAL A 323 3.31 -29.88 -19.55
CA VAL A 323 4.37 -29.20 -20.31
C VAL A 323 3.85 -28.57 -21.60
N GLU A 324 2.92 -29.23 -22.30
CA GLU A 324 2.27 -28.65 -23.49
C GLU A 324 1.41 -27.43 -23.12
N ALA A 325 0.66 -27.51 -22.02
CA ALA A 325 -0.10 -26.38 -21.48
C ALA A 325 0.80 -25.19 -21.16
N MET A 326 1.97 -25.42 -20.54
CA MET A 326 2.93 -24.37 -20.24
C MET A 326 3.50 -23.71 -21.51
N VAL A 327 3.92 -24.51 -22.49
CA VAL A 327 4.47 -24.00 -23.76
C VAL A 327 3.40 -23.19 -24.51
N TRP A 328 2.18 -23.71 -24.61
CA TRP A 328 1.07 -23.02 -25.26
C TRP A 328 0.67 -21.72 -24.53
N ALA A 329 0.64 -21.75 -23.20
CA ALA A 329 0.36 -20.57 -22.37
C ALA A 329 1.38 -19.44 -22.60
N ALA A 330 2.65 -19.77 -22.84
CA ALA A 330 3.71 -18.82 -23.17
C ALA A 330 3.63 -18.28 -24.62
N GLY A 331 2.72 -18.79 -25.44
CA GLY A 331 2.59 -18.45 -26.86
C GLY A 331 3.34 -19.38 -27.82
N GLY A 332 3.82 -20.52 -27.34
CA GLY A 332 4.37 -21.58 -28.17
C GLY A 332 3.29 -22.30 -28.98
N SER A 333 3.70 -22.94 -30.08
CA SER A 333 2.80 -23.74 -30.90
C SER A 333 2.75 -25.19 -30.39
N VAL A 334 1.55 -25.72 -30.15
CA VAL A 334 1.32 -27.13 -29.81
C VAL A 334 0.45 -27.77 -30.90
N PRO A 335 0.90 -28.88 -31.52
CA PRO A 335 0.10 -29.58 -32.53
C PRO A 335 -1.29 -29.95 -32.02
N GLY A 336 -2.33 -29.65 -32.80
CA GLY A 336 -3.73 -29.92 -32.43
C GLY A 336 -4.39 -28.82 -31.59
N PHE A 337 -3.66 -27.77 -31.20
CA PHE A 337 -4.18 -26.61 -30.47
C PHE A 337 -4.15 -25.34 -31.32
N PRO A 338 -5.16 -24.44 -31.18
CA PRO A 338 -5.15 -23.14 -31.85
C PRO A 338 -4.00 -22.28 -31.32
N ILE A 339 -3.58 -21.27 -32.09
CA ILE A 339 -2.62 -20.28 -31.61
C ILE A 339 -3.23 -19.56 -30.39
N ASN A 340 -2.46 -19.47 -29.30
CA ASN A 340 -2.88 -18.76 -28.11
C ASN A 340 -3.09 -17.26 -28.43
N PRO A 341 -4.32 -16.71 -28.33
CA PRO A 341 -4.59 -15.31 -28.63
C PRO A 341 -4.08 -14.34 -27.56
N ARG A 342 -3.67 -14.86 -26.39
CA ARG A 342 -3.22 -14.09 -25.22
C ARG A 342 -2.01 -14.75 -24.54
N PRO A 343 -0.83 -14.79 -25.18
CA PRO A 343 0.38 -15.33 -24.56
C PRO A 343 0.66 -14.66 -23.21
N ALA A 344 0.80 -15.46 -22.16
CA ALA A 344 1.07 -14.99 -20.82
C ALA A 344 2.56 -14.76 -20.62
N LYS A 345 2.90 -13.77 -19.79
CA LYS A 345 4.28 -13.52 -19.34
C LYS A 345 4.58 -14.11 -17.97
N VAL A 346 3.54 -14.55 -17.27
CA VAL A 346 3.62 -15.28 -16.00
C VAL A 346 2.73 -16.51 -16.11
N ILE A 347 3.30 -17.66 -15.81
CA ILE A 347 2.59 -18.95 -15.73
C ILE A 347 2.62 -19.38 -14.28
N ASN A 348 1.44 -19.49 -13.67
CA ASN A 348 1.29 -20.09 -12.35
C ASN A 348 0.88 -21.56 -12.51
N ALA A 349 1.72 -22.47 -12.03
CA ALA A 349 1.46 -23.90 -11.98
C ALA A 349 1.50 -24.35 -10.52
N SER A 350 0.36 -24.28 -9.83
CA SER A 350 0.23 -24.71 -8.43
C SER A 350 0.07 -26.22 -8.32
N LEU A 351 1.00 -26.93 -8.94
CA LEU A 351 1.03 -28.38 -9.09
C LEU A 351 2.47 -28.87 -9.01
N GLY A 352 2.63 -30.17 -8.87
CA GLY A 352 3.93 -30.81 -8.87
C GLY A 352 3.80 -32.32 -8.80
N SER A 353 4.93 -32.99 -8.94
CA SER A 353 5.08 -34.44 -8.82
C SER A 353 6.30 -34.75 -7.97
N SER A 354 6.36 -35.96 -7.42
CA SER A 354 7.55 -36.44 -6.74
C SER A 354 8.63 -36.90 -7.72
N GLY A 355 9.88 -36.90 -7.25
CA GLY A 355 11.06 -37.32 -8.01
C GLY A 355 11.64 -36.20 -8.88
N GLN A 356 12.92 -36.37 -9.26
CA GLN A 356 13.72 -35.35 -9.92
C GLN A 356 13.07 -34.76 -11.18
N CYS A 357 13.32 -33.47 -11.41
CA CYS A 357 12.97 -32.77 -12.65
C CYS A 357 13.42 -33.57 -13.88
N SER A 358 12.46 -34.02 -14.70
CA SER A 358 12.74 -34.74 -15.93
C SER A 358 13.29 -33.79 -17.00
N GLN A 359 14.05 -34.33 -17.96
CA GLN A 359 14.49 -33.56 -19.13
C GLN A 359 13.31 -32.90 -19.86
N THR A 360 12.15 -33.56 -19.89
CA THR A 360 10.93 -33.01 -20.52
C THR A 360 10.43 -31.75 -19.81
N TYR A 361 10.46 -31.69 -18.48
CA TYR A 361 10.11 -30.46 -17.75
C TYR A 361 11.15 -29.38 -17.99
N GLN A 362 12.44 -29.72 -17.98
CA GLN A 362 13.50 -28.76 -18.23
C GLN A 362 13.38 -28.14 -19.63
N ASP A 363 13.20 -28.96 -20.66
CA ASP A 363 13.03 -28.49 -22.05
C ASP A 363 11.81 -27.57 -22.19
N ALA A 364 10.72 -27.89 -21.50
CA ALA A 364 9.52 -27.07 -21.50
C ALA A 364 9.73 -25.72 -20.79
N ILE A 365 10.40 -25.71 -19.64
CA ILE A 365 10.76 -24.49 -18.91
C ILE A 365 11.72 -23.62 -19.74
N ASP A 366 12.72 -24.22 -20.37
CA ASP A 366 13.65 -23.52 -21.26
C ASP A 366 12.92 -22.92 -22.46
N THR A 367 11.96 -23.64 -23.03
CA THR A 367 11.10 -23.14 -24.11
C THR A 367 10.26 -21.95 -23.65
N VAL A 368 9.59 -22.06 -22.49
CA VAL A 368 8.77 -20.98 -21.90
C VAL A 368 9.61 -19.74 -21.62
N ASN A 369 10.79 -19.91 -21.04
CA ASN A 369 11.74 -18.83 -20.77
C ASN A 369 12.23 -18.19 -22.08
N GLY A 370 12.50 -19.00 -23.12
CA GLY A 370 12.87 -18.53 -24.46
C GLY A 370 11.76 -17.71 -25.15
N LEU A 371 10.50 -17.97 -24.82
CA LEU A 371 9.33 -17.17 -25.24
C LEU A 371 9.12 -15.91 -24.37
N GLY A 372 9.98 -15.71 -23.36
CA GLY A 372 10.01 -14.56 -22.47
C GLY A 372 8.90 -14.58 -21.42
N ALA A 373 8.48 -15.77 -20.97
CA ALA A 373 7.55 -15.95 -19.86
C ALA A 373 8.25 -16.60 -18.66
N THR A 374 7.79 -16.29 -17.46
CA THR A 374 8.30 -16.88 -16.21
C THR A 374 7.33 -17.93 -15.68
N VAL A 375 7.85 -19.06 -15.21
CA VAL A 375 7.08 -20.11 -14.53
C VAL A 375 7.21 -19.95 -13.01
N VAL A 376 6.08 -19.98 -12.31
CA VAL A 376 5.99 -20.04 -10.85
C VAL A 376 5.35 -21.37 -10.48
N VAL A 377 6.05 -22.17 -9.67
CA VAL A 377 5.63 -23.51 -9.25
C VAL A 377 5.53 -23.61 -7.73
N ALA A 378 4.72 -24.56 -7.24
CA ALA A 378 4.65 -24.90 -5.82
C ALA A 378 5.76 -25.89 -5.45
N ALA A 379 6.32 -25.75 -4.24
CA ALA A 379 7.30 -26.70 -3.68
C ALA A 379 6.65 -28.01 -3.16
N MET A 380 5.35 -28.18 -3.36
CA MET A 380 4.52 -29.26 -2.79
C MET A 380 4.42 -29.22 -1.26
N ASN A 381 3.69 -30.18 -0.68
CA ASN A 381 3.25 -30.14 0.72
C ASN A 381 3.79 -31.30 1.56
N ASP A 382 4.81 -32.00 1.05
CA ASP A 382 5.36 -33.21 1.68
C ASP A 382 6.42 -32.90 2.73
N ASN A 383 6.78 -31.62 2.89
CA ASN A 383 7.84 -31.15 3.80
C ASN A 383 9.21 -31.80 3.49
N ASP A 384 9.43 -32.10 2.21
CA ASP A 384 10.70 -32.59 1.69
C ASP A 384 11.57 -31.43 1.20
N ASP A 385 12.89 -31.68 1.18
CA ASP A 385 13.85 -30.76 0.56
C ASP A 385 13.61 -30.71 -0.95
N ALA A 386 13.36 -29.50 -1.48
CA ALA A 386 13.10 -29.26 -2.90
C ALA A 386 14.30 -29.56 -3.82
N SER A 387 15.46 -29.95 -3.27
CA SER A 387 16.56 -30.51 -4.05
C SER A 387 16.45 -32.03 -4.27
N ASN A 388 15.56 -32.71 -3.55
CA ASN A 388 15.32 -34.16 -3.65
C ASN A 388 14.10 -34.51 -4.52
N THR A 389 13.34 -33.50 -4.94
CA THR A 389 12.19 -33.55 -5.85
C THR A 389 12.46 -32.60 -7.02
#